data_AF-A0A3C0R6E2-F1
#
_entry.id   AF-A0A3C0R6E2-F1
#
_cell.length_a   1.000
_cell.length_b   1.000
_cell.length_c   1.000
_cell.angle_alpha   90.00
_cell.angle_beta   90.00
_cell.angle_gamma   90.00
#
_symmetry.space_group_name_H-M   'P 1'
#
loop_
_entity.id
_entity.type
_entity.pdbx_description
1 polymer ?
#
loop_
_entity_poly.entity_id
_entity_poly.type
_entity_poly.pdbx_seq_one_letter_code
_entity_poly.pdbx_strand_id
1 'polypeptide(L)'
;GRGTVKVGGGTLPRSVMSSVTIDILPENCTVRDFATTLRRSSPPVIGHIANERFKLDLRTIFPQQDDAVVDAIRAACARTAGNRESEDE
;
A
#
# COMPACT_ATOMS: atom_id res chain seq x y z
N GLY A 1 9.34 -2.75 -7.60
CA GLY A 1 9.34 -4.10 -7.04
C GLY A 1 8.89 -5.12 -8.07
N ARG A 2 9.14 -6.41 -7.81
CA ARG A 2 8.48 -7.54 -8.48
C ARG A 2 7.39 -8.09 -7.56
N GLY A 3 6.21 -8.35 -8.11
CA GLY A 3 5.09 -8.97 -7.41
C GLY A 3 4.65 -10.26 -8.09
N THR A 4 4.11 -11.19 -7.32
CA THR A 4 3.36 -12.34 -7.83
C THR A 4 1.94 -12.20 -7.35
N VAL A 5 0.98 -12.11 -8.26
CA VAL A 5 -0.44 -12.06 -7.92
C VAL A 5 -1.12 -13.36 -8.30
N LYS A 6 -2.10 -13.76 -7.49
CA LYS A 6 -3.03 -14.83 -7.82
C LYS A 6 -4.23 -14.22 -8.51
N VAL A 7 -4.58 -14.75 -9.68
CA VAL A 7 -5.78 -14.33 -10.41
C VAL A 7 -6.96 -15.20 -9.99
N GLY A 8 -8.07 -14.58 -9.59
CA GLY A 8 -9.29 -15.25 -9.16
C GLY A 8 -9.48 -15.22 -7.64
N GLY A 9 -10.66 -14.78 -7.19
CA GLY A 9 -11.08 -14.87 -5.80
C GLY A 9 -11.68 -16.24 -5.49
N GLY A 10 -11.24 -16.89 -4.41
CA GLY A 10 -11.91 -18.05 -3.78
C GLY A 10 -11.85 -19.40 -4.51
N THR A 11 -11.96 -19.47 -5.84
CA THR A 11 -12.24 -20.74 -6.55
C THR A 11 -11.30 -21.10 -7.71
N LEU A 12 -10.38 -20.21 -8.12
CA LEU A 12 -9.38 -20.49 -9.17
C LEU A 12 -7.94 -20.25 -8.64
N PRO A 13 -7.38 -21.12 -7.79
CA PRO A 13 -6.09 -20.87 -7.13
C PRO A 13 -4.85 -21.06 -8.03
N ARG A 14 -5.02 -21.38 -9.32
CA ARG A 14 -3.96 -22.03 -10.12
C ARG A 14 -3.12 -21.12 -11.01
N SER A 15 -3.49 -19.84 -11.20
CA SER A 15 -2.74 -18.94 -12.08
C SER A 15 -2.06 -17.83 -11.27
N VAL A 16 -0.76 -18.00 -11.07
CA VAL A 16 0.14 -16.93 -10.62
C VAL A 16 0.61 -16.13 -11.83
N MET A 17 0.64 -14.81 -11.71
CA MET A 17 1.14 -13.92 -12.76
C MET A 17 2.19 -12.97 -12.19
N SER A 18 3.26 -12.75 -12.95
CA SER A 18 4.27 -11.74 -12.63
C SER A 18 3.71 -10.34 -12.77
N SER A 19 3.99 -9.46 -11.81
CA SER A 19 3.62 -8.05 -11.86
C SER A 19 4.75 -7.10 -11.48
N VAL A 20 4.57 -5.84 -11.86
CA VAL A 20 5.37 -4.71 -11.37
C VAL A 20 4.64 -4.07 -10.22
N THR A 21 5.36 -3.85 -9.12
CA THR A 21 4.83 -3.24 -7.90
C THR A 21 5.59 -1.96 -7.57
N ILE A 22 4.93 -0.98 -6.97
CA ILE A 22 5.59 0.08 -6.19
C ILE A 22 5.75 -0.46 -4.78
N ASP A 23 6.99 -0.50 -4.30
CA ASP A 23 7.33 -1.00 -2.96
C ASP A 23 7.67 0.20 -2.07
N ILE A 24 6.89 0.41 -1.01
CA ILE A 24 7.01 1.55 -0.11
C ILE A 24 7.42 1.03 1.28
N LEU A 25 8.47 1.61 1.82
CA LEU A 25 8.89 1.44 3.22
C LEU A 25 8.80 2.80 3.90
N PRO A 26 7.79 3.06 4.75
CA PRO A 26 7.69 4.32 5.48
C PRO A 26 8.79 4.43 6.53
N GLU A 27 9.41 5.60 6.64
CA GLU A 27 10.51 5.83 7.60
C GLU A 27 10.01 6.20 9.01
N ASN A 28 8.80 6.80 9.10
CA ASN A 28 8.30 7.40 10.33
C ASN A 28 7.16 6.61 11.00
N CYS A 29 6.74 5.48 10.44
CA CYS A 29 5.74 4.62 11.05
C CYS A 29 5.90 3.16 10.61
N THR A 30 5.10 2.27 11.21
CA THR A 30 5.06 0.88 10.75
C THR A 30 4.36 0.80 9.39
N VAL A 31 4.74 -0.22 8.60
CA VAL A 31 4.08 -0.53 7.32
C VAL A 31 2.58 -0.79 7.49
N ARG A 32 2.18 -1.31 8.67
CA ARG A 32 0.78 -1.57 9.01
C ARG A 32 0.00 -0.27 9.27
N ASP A 33 0.59 0.70 9.94
CA ASP A 33 -0.04 2.01 10.20
C ASP A 33 -0.16 2.81 8.92
N PHE A 34 0.87 2.78 8.08
CA PHE A 34 0.84 3.34 6.74
C PHE A 34 -0.30 2.74 5.91
N ALA A 35 -0.43 1.40 5.87
CA ALA A 35 -1.52 0.72 5.19
C ALA A 35 -2.90 1.02 5.79
N THR A 36 -2.99 1.22 7.11
CA THR A 36 -4.23 1.64 7.79
C THR A 36 -4.63 3.06 7.39
N THR A 37 -3.64 3.97 7.31
CA THR A 37 -3.84 5.36 6.92
C THR A 37 -4.33 5.46 5.47
N LEU A 38 -3.73 4.71 4.55
CA LEU A 38 -4.16 4.64 3.15
C LEU A 38 -5.55 4.00 2.99
N ARG A 39 -5.88 2.99 3.80
CA ARG A 39 -7.24 2.41 3.81
C ARG A 39 -8.32 3.39 4.27
N ARG A 40 -7.96 4.40 5.06
CA ARG A 40 -8.86 5.45 5.57
C ARG A 40 -8.84 6.73 4.72
N SER A 41 -8.03 6.80 3.66
CA SER A 41 -8.02 7.98 2.78
C SER A 41 -9.30 8.03 1.93
N SER A 42 -9.53 9.19 1.30
CA SER A 42 -10.61 9.39 0.34
C SER A 42 -10.00 9.92 -0.98
N PRO A 43 -9.96 9.12 -2.06
CA PRO A 43 -10.41 7.72 -2.14
C PRO A 43 -9.49 6.76 -1.35
N PRO A 44 -10.00 5.59 -0.91
CA PRO A 44 -9.17 4.58 -0.25
C PRO A 44 -8.13 3.98 -1.19
N VAL A 45 -6.89 3.85 -0.71
CA VAL A 45 -5.82 3.16 -1.46
C VAL A 45 -5.50 1.83 -0.77
N ILE A 46 -5.70 0.73 -1.50
CA ILE A 46 -5.53 -0.62 -1.00
C ILE A 46 -4.30 -1.27 -1.64
N GLY A 47 -3.35 -1.66 -0.81
CA GLY A 47 -2.20 -2.47 -1.18
C GLY A 47 -2.08 -3.68 -0.27
N HIS A 48 -1.03 -4.47 -0.46
CA HIS A 48 -0.71 -5.61 0.41
C HIS A 48 0.66 -5.46 1.05
N ILE A 49 0.89 -6.15 2.16
CA ILE A 49 2.16 -6.14 2.87
C ILE A 49 2.88 -7.45 2.56
N ALA A 50 4.11 -7.36 2.03
CA ALA A 50 4.98 -8.51 1.84
C ALA A 50 6.45 -8.05 1.86
N ASN A 51 7.33 -8.91 2.39
CA ASN A 51 8.76 -8.60 2.56
C ASN A 51 8.97 -7.27 3.28
N GLU A 52 8.22 -7.04 4.36
CA GLU A 52 8.28 -5.84 5.21
C GLU A 52 8.04 -4.52 4.46
N ARG A 53 7.34 -4.58 3.32
CA ARG A 53 7.02 -3.40 2.50
C ARG A 53 5.55 -3.36 2.17
N PHE A 54 5.01 -2.15 2.06
CA PHE A 54 3.70 -1.93 1.48
C PHE A 54 3.84 -1.96 -0.05
N LYS A 55 3.01 -2.75 -0.72
CA LYS A 55 3.09 -2.99 -2.15
C LYS A 55 1.80 -2.58 -2.84
N LEU A 56 1.93 -1.72 -3.84
CA LEU A 56 0.88 -1.41 -4.80
C LEU A 56 1.18 -2.11 -6.12
N ASP A 57 0.23 -2.89 -6.61
CA ASP A 57 0.38 -3.55 -7.90
C ASP A 57 -0.10 -2.60 -9.02
N LEU A 58 0.79 -2.25 -9.95
CA LEU A 58 0.46 -1.32 -11.03
C LEU A 58 -0.61 -1.88 -11.99
N ARG A 59 -0.84 -3.20 -11.99
CA ARG A 59 -1.92 -3.78 -12.80
C ARG A 59 -3.31 -3.37 -12.31
N THR A 60 -3.43 -2.88 -11.07
CA THR A 60 -4.71 -2.49 -10.46
C THR A 60 -4.88 -0.97 -10.36
N ILE A 61 -3.99 -0.19 -10.97
CA ILE A 61 -4.03 1.27 -10.98
C ILE A 61 -4.24 1.72 -12.42
N PHE A 62 -5.37 2.36 -12.68
CA PHE A 62 -5.63 2.98 -13.99
C PHE A 62 -4.91 4.32 -14.10
N PRO A 63 -4.47 4.74 -15.30
CA PRO A 63 -3.71 5.99 -15.47
C PRO A 63 -4.39 7.23 -14.88
N GLN A 64 -5.72 7.31 -14.93
CA GLN A 64 -6.49 8.42 -14.37
C GLN A 64 -6.48 8.47 -12.83
N GLN A 65 -5.99 7.42 -12.17
CA GLN A 65 -5.91 7.31 -10.72
C GLN A 65 -4.54 7.72 -10.18
N ASP A 66 -3.54 7.95 -11.04
CA ASP A 66 -2.15 8.20 -10.64
C ASP A 66 -2.05 9.36 -9.64
N ASP A 67 -2.66 10.51 -9.96
CA ASP A 67 -2.64 11.69 -9.09
C ASP A 67 -3.28 11.41 -7.72
N ALA A 68 -4.44 10.75 -7.71
CA ALA A 68 -5.14 10.42 -6.47
C ALA A 68 -4.34 9.45 -5.59
N VAL A 69 -3.63 8.49 -6.20
CA VAL A 69 -2.76 7.55 -5.47
C VAL A 69 -1.55 8.27 -4.90
N VAL A 70 -0.90 9.12 -5.70
CA VAL A 70 0.27 9.91 -5.26
C VAL A 70 -0.10 10.83 -4.10
N ASP A 71 -1.23 11.52 -4.18
CA ASP A 71 -1.69 12.41 -3.12
C ASP A 71 -2.05 11.66 -1.83
N ALA A 72 -2.70 10.50 -1.95
CA ALA A 72 -2.96 9.64 -0.80
C ALA A 72 -1.67 9.16 -0.11
N ILE A 73 -0.65 8.77 -0.89
CA ILE A 73 0.67 8.38 -0.38
C ILE A 73 1.34 9.54 0.34
N ARG A 74 1.39 10.73 -0.27
CA ARG A 74 1.96 11.94 0.35
C ARG A 74 1.27 12.29 1.65
N ALA A 75 -0.06 12.28 1.66
CA ALA A 75 -0.83 12.57 2.86
C ALA A 75 -0.62 11.51 3.96
N ALA A 76 -0.47 10.23 3.60
CA ALA A 76 -0.16 9.17 4.55
C ALA A 76 1.25 9.33 5.16
N CYS A 77 2.25 9.70 4.36
CA CYS A 77 3.59 10.03 4.86
C CYS A 77 3.58 11.21 5.83
N ALA A 78 2.81 12.26 5.54
CA ALA A 78 2.71 13.44 6.40
C ALA A 78 2.00 13.15 7.73
N ARG A 79 0.89 12.41 7.71
CA ARG A 79 0.12 12.08 8.94
C ARG A 79 0.88 11.18 9.90
N THR A 80 1.67 10.27 9.37
CA THR A 80 2.37 9.27 10.18
C THR A 80 3.66 9.80 10.81
N ALA A 81 4.20 10.92 10.32
CA ALA A 81 5.32 11.61 10.95
C ALA A 81 4.98 12.21 12.33
N GLY A 82 3.70 12.48 12.61
CA GLY A 82 3.24 13.13 13.84
C GLY A 82 2.86 12.19 14.99
N ASN A 83 3.05 10.87 14.88
CA ASN A 83 2.53 9.90 15.86
C ASN A 83 3.61 9.29 16.77
N ARG A 84 4.73 10.00 17.00
CA ARG A 84 5.84 9.59 17.92
C ARG A 84 5.67 10.12 19.36
N GLU A 85 4.47 10.31 19.86
CA GLU A 85 4.24 10.64 21.28
C GLU A 85 3.17 9.71 21.83
N SER A 86 3.60 8.70 22.59
CA SER A 86 2.88 8.02 23.69
C SER A 86 3.19 6.51 23.78
N GLU A 87 4.45 6.14 24.03
CA GLU A 87 4.80 4.85 24.65
C GLU A 87 6.04 5.06 25.54
N ASP A 88 5.87 5.90 26.56
CA ASP A 88 6.69 5.91 27.78
C ASP A 88 5.72 6.13 28.94
N GLU A 89 5.18 5.05 29.49
CA GLU A 89 4.68 4.97 30.86
C GLU A 89 5.05 3.60 31.46
#